data_AF-A0A2R8FAI1-F1
#
_entry.id   AF-A0A2R8FAI1-F1
#
_cell.length_a   1.000
_cell.length_b   1.000
_cell.length_c   1.000
_cell.angle_alpha   90.00
_cell.angle_beta   90.00
_cell.angle_gamma   90.00
#
_symmetry.space_group_name_H-M   'P 1'
#
loop_
_entity.id
_entity.type
_entity.pdbx_description
1 polymer ?
#
loop_
_entity_poly.entity_id
_entity_poly.type
_entity_poly.pdbx_seq_one_letter_code
_entity_poly.pdbx_strand_id
1 'polypeptide(L)'
;MNVYTFCPSASPSWQASLMRSLDSYFDFSGIRERIVLIDSNGLTLAKEEHTEVSTIVKILKIISFIIFFPLVIVALSIRYLLHKKFDRKWLYLPTEITRKEELILAANSQLVTAAALSVTPLFYGFPKKYQIIKVEVVKEQVPKITFSINIDLILKDLNLQSIDWPTTHLYDDLDFTGHPEEKALIDKIRKIEGKDSKQMSLESKKLLAKHFLQYFCCNLPDPTIKSAPLLFYTYNKDKYGDYKTIWHEIYFVQTGSIFHKVSGALLYDRLLELGFALGRLTSMGAVLGTRFTIEWDNDTRVEFLQSIDFLPK
;
A
#
# COMPACT_ATOMS: atom_id res chain seq x y z
N MET A 1 -5.65 -9.08 -23.24
CA MET A 1 -6.90 -8.54 -22.64
C MET A 1 -7.22 -9.43 -21.46
N ASN A 2 -7.40 -8.83 -20.29
CA ASN A 2 -7.80 -9.56 -19.10
C ASN A 2 -9.23 -10.10 -19.27
N VAL A 3 -9.62 -11.10 -18.49
CA VAL A 3 -10.97 -11.69 -18.56
C VAL A 3 -11.76 -11.16 -17.37
N TYR A 4 -12.86 -10.46 -17.61
CA TYR A 4 -13.64 -9.84 -16.55
C TYR A 4 -14.85 -10.66 -16.11
N THR A 5 -15.05 -10.71 -14.80
CA THR A 5 -16.30 -11.18 -14.18
C THR A 5 -16.83 -10.13 -13.22
N PHE A 6 -18.14 -10.14 -12.97
CA PHE A 6 -18.78 -9.15 -12.10
C PHE A 6 -19.46 -9.85 -10.93
N CYS A 7 -19.33 -9.27 -9.74
CA CYS A 7 -20.11 -9.68 -8.59
C CYS A 7 -21.62 -9.47 -8.91
N PRO A 8 -22.52 -10.41 -8.55
CA PRO A 8 -23.95 -10.26 -8.84
C PRO A 8 -24.57 -8.97 -8.28
N SER A 9 -23.98 -8.45 -7.20
CA SER A 9 -24.40 -7.23 -6.53
C SER A 9 -23.86 -5.94 -7.17
N ALA A 10 -22.86 -6.04 -8.03
CA ALA A 10 -22.43 -4.91 -8.84
C ALA A 10 -23.38 -4.84 -10.05
N SER A 11 -24.33 -3.90 -10.04
CA SER A 11 -25.28 -3.69 -11.13
C SER A 11 -24.53 -3.29 -12.40
N PRO A 12 -24.25 -4.23 -13.34
CA PRO A 12 -23.41 -3.92 -14.48
C PRO A 12 -24.24 -3.15 -15.50
N SER A 13 -23.64 -2.14 -16.13
CA SER A 13 -24.23 -1.55 -17.33
C SER A 13 -24.42 -2.63 -18.41
N TRP A 14 -25.31 -2.40 -19.38
CA TRP A 14 -25.48 -3.32 -20.50
C TRP A 14 -24.15 -3.62 -21.23
N GLN A 15 -23.28 -2.61 -21.37
CA GLN A 15 -21.94 -2.76 -21.96
C GLN A 15 -21.06 -3.70 -21.14
N ALA A 16 -21.08 -3.57 -19.81
CA ALA A 16 -20.36 -4.45 -18.89
C ALA A 16 -20.89 -5.89 -18.92
N SER A 17 -22.21 -6.06 -19.02
CA SER A 17 -22.86 -7.38 -19.16
C SER A 17 -22.48 -8.06 -20.48
N LEU A 18 -22.51 -7.32 -21.59
CA LEU A 18 -22.08 -7.83 -22.90
C LEU A 18 -20.59 -8.21 -22.89
N MET A 19 -19.74 -7.36 -22.31
CA MET A 19 -18.31 -7.63 -22.16
C MET A 19 -18.06 -8.91 -21.35
N ARG A 20 -18.75 -9.09 -20.21
CA ARG A 20 -18.68 -10.30 -19.39
C ARG A 20 -19.04 -11.55 -20.19
N SER A 21 -20.11 -11.51 -20.98
CA SER A 21 -20.53 -12.66 -21.79
C SER A 21 -19.49 -13.01 -22.84
N LEU A 22 -18.91 -12.00 -23.50
CA LEU A 22 -17.84 -12.20 -24.47
C LEU A 22 -16.56 -12.74 -23.80
N ASP A 23 -16.15 -12.18 -22.66
CA ASP A 23 -14.99 -12.65 -21.90
C ASP A 23 -15.17 -14.10 -21.42
N SER A 24 -16.36 -14.44 -20.93
CA SER A 24 -16.71 -15.82 -20.57
C SER A 24 -16.63 -16.77 -21.76
N TYR A 25 -17.05 -16.35 -22.96
CA TYR A 25 -16.94 -17.15 -24.17
C TYR A 25 -15.48 -17.38 -24.59
N PHE A 26 -14.67 -16.32 -24.62
CA PHE A 26 -13.28 -16.39 -25.07
C PHE A 26 -12.27 -16.90 -24.03
N ASP A 27 -12.68 -17.13 -22.78
CA ASP A 27 -11.75 -17.61 -21.76
C ASP A 27 -11.57 -19.15 -21.78
N PHE A 28 -10.32 -19.59 -21.93
CA PHE A 28 -9.96 -21.01 -21.98
C PHE A 28 -9.34 -21.56 -20.68
N SER A 29 -9.09 -20.69 -19.68
CA SER A 29 -8.56 -20.94 -18.33
C SER A 29 -7.46 -19.94 -18.02
N GLY A 30 -7.34 -19.52 -16.74
CA GLY A 30 -6.28 -18.64 -16.30
C GLY A 30 -6.72 -17.71 -15.18
N ILE A 31 -6.08 -16.55 -15.12
CA ILE A 31 -6.40 -15.48 -14.16
C ILE A 31 -7.54 -14.64 -14.73
N ARG A 32 -8.63 -14.53 -13.97
CA ARG A 32 -9.73 -13.60 -14.24
C ARG A 32 -9.71 -12.48 -13.23
N GLU A 33 -10.19 -11.32 -13.65
CA GLU A 33 -10.43 -10.19 -12.76
C GLU A 33 -11.91 -10.11 -12.43
N ARG A 34 -12.23 -10.30 -11.15
CA ARG A 34 -13.59 -10.23 -10.61
C ARG A 34 -13.83 -8.84 -10.05
N ILE A 35 -14.65 -8.06 -10.74
CA ILE A 35 -15.12 -6.75 -10.32
C ILE A 35 -16.13 -6.92 -9.19
N VAL A 36 -15.78 -6.43 -8.01
CA VAL A 36 -16.63 -6.46 -6.81
C VAL A 36 -17.50 -5.21 -6.73
N LEU A 37 -16.96 -4.06 -7.12
CA LEU A 37 -17.63 -2.77 -7.01
C LEU A 37 -17.34 -1.90 -8.22
N ILE A 38 -18.34 -1.15 -8.66
CA ILE A 38 -18.17 0.03 -9.51
C ILE A 38 -18.96 1.17 -8.86
N ASP A 39 -18.27 2.20 -8.38
CA ASP A 39 -18.93 3.41 -7.88
C ASP A 39 -19.21 4.40 -9.02
N SER A 40 -20.19 5.28 -8.77
CA SER A 40 -20.55 6.44 -9.60
C SER A 40 -19.38 7.39 -9.87
N ASN A 41 -18.41 7.45 -8.94
CA ASN A 41 -17.20 8.27 -9.06
C ASN A 41 -16.08 7.60 -9.86
N GLY A 42 -16.33 6.42 -10.46
CA GLY A 42 -15.35 5.69 -11.28
C GLY A 42 -14.45 4.72 -10.50
N LEU A 43 -14.55 4.67 -9.17
CA LEU A 43 -13.84 3.70 -8.34
C LEU A 43 -14.27 2.28 -8.71
N THR A 44 -13.30 1.44 -9.11
CA THR A 44 -13.56 0.03 -9.40
C THR A 44 -12.75 -0.84 -8.45
N LEU A 45 -13.42 -1.68 -7.65
CA LEU A 45 -12.74 -2.72 -6.88
C LEU A 45 -12.76 -4.02 -7.66
N ALA A 46 -11.62 -4.69 -7.76
CA ALA A 46 -11.55 -6.03 -8.34
C ALA A 46 -10.64 -6.96 -7.57
N LYS A 47 -10.77 -8.25 -7.83
CA LYS A 47 -9.97 -9.32 -7.24
C LYS A 47 -9.50 -10.25 -8.35
N GLU A 48 -8.29 -10.78 -8.24
CA GLU A 48 -7.82 -11.83 -9.13
C GLU A 48 -8.39 -13.18 -8.68
N GLU A 49 -8.99 -13.91 -9.62
CA GLU A 49 -9.61 -15.22 -9.40
C GLU A 49 -9.03 -16.21 -10.41
N HIS A 50 -8.41 -17.29 -9.92
CA HIS A 50 -8.00 -18.40 -10.77
C HIS A 50 -9.21 -19.22 -11.17
N THR A 51 -9.38 -19.43 -12.46
CA THR A 51 -10.47 -20.25 -12.99
C THR A 51 -9.96 -21.40 -13.81
N GLU A 52 -10.48 -22.58 -13.49
CA GLU A 52 -10.29 -23.79 -14.27
C GLU A 52 -11.53 -24.03 -15.12
N VAL A 53 -11.32 -24.11 -16.43
CA VAL A 53 -12.36 -24.48 -17.39
C VAL A 53 -12.19 -25.95 -17.73
N SER A 54 -13.26 -26.73 -17.59
CA SER A 54 -13.20 -28.17 -17.88
C SER A 54 -12.83 -28.44 -19.34
N THR A 55 -12.12 -29.54 -19.58
CA THR A 55 -11.66 -29.92 -20.93
C THR A 55 -12.81 -30.01 -21.94
N ILE A 56 -13.98 -30.51 -21.50
CA ILE A 56 -15.18 -30.60 -22.33
C ILE A 56 -15.64 -29.22 -22.80
N VAL A 57 -15.68 -28.23 -21.89
CA VAL A 57 -16.06 -26.86 -22.25
C VAL A 57 -15.04 -26.24 -23.21
N LYS A 58 -13.74 -26.52 -23.05
CA LYS A 58 -12.72 -26.06 -24.00
C LYS A 58 -12.95 -26.63 -25.40
N ILE A 59 -13.26 -27.93 -25.51
CA ILE A 59 -13.55 -28.60 -26.79
C ILE A 59 -14.79 -27.99 -27.45
N LEU A 60 -15.87 -27.78 -26.69
CA LEU A 60 -17.10 -27.17 -27.22
C LEU A 60 -16.86 -25.76 -27.76
N LYS A 61 -16.04 -24.95 -27.07
CA LYS A 61 -15.65 -23.62 -27.55
C LYS A 61 -14.87 -23.67 -28.85
N ILE A 62 -13.94 -24.63 -29.01
CA ILE A 62 -13.17 -24.81 -30.25
C ILE A 62 -14.08 -25.18 -31.42
N ILE A 63 -15.00 -26.13 -31.21
CA ILE A 63 -15.98 -26.53 -32.24
C ILE A 63 -16.86 -25.34 -32.65
N SER A 64 -17.34 -24.58 -31.67
CA SER A 64 -18.09 -23.34 -31.91
C SER A 64 -17.28 -22.33 -32.73
N PHE A 65 -15.98 -22.20 -32.44
CA PHE A 65 -15.09 -21.28 -33.16
C PHE A 65 -14.97 -21.63 -34.65
N ILE A 66 -14.86 -22.92 -34.97
CA ILE A 66 -14.72 -23.42 -36.34
C ILE A 66 -16.03 -23.23 -37.12
N ILE A 67 -17.17 -23.58 -36.52
CA ILE A 67 -18.48 -23.54 -37.19
C ILE A 67 -18.95 -22.09 -37.42
N PHE A 68 -18.73 -21.19 -36.45
CA PHE A 68 -19.25 -19.83 -36.47
C PHE A 68 -18.18 -18.76 -36.74
N PHE A 69 -17.10 -19.12 -37.45
CA PHE A 69 -15.91 -18.29 -37.62
C PHE A 69 -16.16 -16.80 -37.97
N PRO A 70 -17.04 -16.44 -38.94
CA PRO A 70 -17.31 -15.03 -39.23
C PRO A 70 -17.91 -14.27 -38.04
N LEU A 71 -18.83 -14.91 -37.31
CA LEU A 71 -19.48 -14.32 -36.14
C LEU A 71 -18.50 -14.15 -34.98
N VAL A 72 -17.53 -15.04 -34.85
CA VAL A 72 -16.47 -14.95 -33.85
C VAL A 72 -15.56 -13.75 -34.09
N ILE A 73 -15.21 -13.43 -35.34
CA ILE A 73 -14.44 -12.22 -35.67
C ILE A 73 -15.18 -10.95 -35.25
N VAL A 74 -16.50 -10.90 -35.50
CA VAL A 74 -17.34 -9.78 -35.06
C VAL A 74 -17.38 -9.69 -33.54
N ALA A 75 -17.58 -10.81 -32.85
CA ALA A 75 -17.58 -10.87 -31.39
C ALA A 75 -16.23 -10.42 -30.78
N LEU A 76 -15.11 -10.79 -31.41
CA LEU A 76 -13.77 -10.38 -30.99
C LEU A 76 -13.53 -8.88 -31.20
N SER A 77 -14.05 -8.32 -32.31
CA SER A 77 -14.01 -6.88 -32.58
C SER A 77 -14.84 -6.09 -31.56
N ILE A 78 -16.06 -6.56 -31.25
CA ILE A 78 -16.91 -5.95 -30.20
C ILE A 78 -16.21 -6.03 -28.85
N ARG A 79 -15.63 -7.19 -28.50
CA ARG A 79 -14.87 -7.37 -27.27
C ARG A 79 -13.73 -6.35 -27.17
N TYR A 80 -12.97 -6.18 -28.24
CA TYR A 80 -11.89 -5.19 -28.31
C TYR A 80 -12.38 -3.76 -28.04
N LEU A 81 -13.46 -3.35 -28.72
CA LEU A 81 -14.05 -2.01 -28.53
C LEU A 81 -14.60 -1.81 -27.11
N LEU A 82 -15.23 -2.84 -26.52
CA LEU A 82 -15.78 -2.78 -25.17
C LEU A 82 -14.66 -2.61 -24.14
N HIS A 83 -13.59 -3.40 -24.23
CA HIS A 83 -12.42 -3.28 -23.34
C HIS A 83 -11.72 -1.94 -23.49
N LYS A 84 -11.58 -1.42 -24.72
CA LYS A 84 -11.01 -0.09 -24.96
C LYS A 84 -11.83 1.02 -24.28
N LYS A 85 -13.15 0.85 -24.20
CA LYS A 85 -14.05 1.78 -23.51
C LYS A 85 -14.10 1.53 -22.00
N PHE A 86 -13.86 0.30 -21.57
CA PHE A 86 -13.85 -0.14 -20.18
C PHE A 86 -12.46 -0.01 -19.55
N ASP A 87 -11.58 0.81 -20.12
CA ASP A 87 -10.29 1.18 -19.53
C ASP A 87 -10.53 2.02 -18.27
N ARG A 88 -10.92 1.32 -17.21
CA ARG A 88 -11.19 1.82 -15.87
C ARG A 88 -10.02 1.42 -15.00
N LYS A 89 -9.91 2.08 -13.85
CA LYS A 89 -8.77 1.91 -12.96
C LYS A 89 -9.18 1.13 -11.74
N TRP A 90 -8.25 0.30 -11.26
CA TRP A 90 -8.57 -0.84 -10.42
C TRP A 90 -7.89 -0.71 -9.07
N LEU A 91 -8.70 -0.73 -8.02
CA LEU A 91 -8.23 -1.14 -6.71
C LEU A 91 -8.34 -2.64 -6.61
N TYR A 92 -7.19 -3.30 -6.56
CA TYR A 92 -7.17 -4.73 -6.34
C TYR A 92 -7.36 -5.03 -4.87
N LEU A 93 -8.43 -5.75 -4.58
CA LEU A 93 -8.66 -6.38 -3.30
C LEU A 93 -7.58 -7.45 -3.07
N PRO A 94 -7.04 -7.56 -1.85
CA PRO A 94 -6.22 -8.70 -1.48
C PRO A 94 -7.02 -9.99 -1.66
N THR A 95 -6.34 -11.07 -2.05
CA THR A 95 -6.94 -12.36 -2.42
C THR A 95 -7.76 -13.02 -1.31
N GLU A 96 -7.57 -12.63 -0.05
CA GLU A 96 -8.16 -13.28 1.14
C GLU A 96 -9.59 -12.85 1.50
N ILE A 97 -10.21 -11.91 0.77
CA ILE A 97 -11.58 -11.46 1.09
C ILE A 97 -12.60 -12.58 0.85
N THR A 98 -13.48 -12.81 1.84
CA THR A 98 -14.56 -13.78 1.78
C THR A 98 -15.73 -13.31 0.92
N ARG A 99 -16.52 -14.25 0.39
CA ARG A 99 -17.71 -13.92 -0.41
C ARG A 99 -18.73 -13.07 0.34
N LYS A 100 -18.82 -13.18 1.67
CA LYS A 100 -19.71 -12.35 2.49
C LYS A 100 -19.24 -10.91 2.53
N GLU A 101 -17.95 -10.69 2.72
CA GLU A 101 -17.34 -9.36 2.68
C GLU A 101 -17.44 -8.74 1.29
N GLU A 102 -17.26 -9.51 0.20
CA GLU A 102 -17.49 -9.03 -1.17
C GLU A 102 -18.90 -8.44 -1.35
N LEU A 103 -19.92 -9.13 -0.83
CA LEU A 103 -21.31 -8.66 -0.92
C LEU A 103 -21.53 -7.39 -0.09
N ILE A 104 -20.90 -7.28 1.08
CA ILE A 104 -20.98 -6.09 1.94
C ILE A 104 -20.30 -4.91 1.25
N LEU A 105 -19.11 -5.10 0.69
CA LEU A 105 -18.40 -4.07 -0.07
C LEU A 105 -19.25 -3.60 -1.26
N ALA A 106 -19.79 -4.55 -2.04
CA ALA A 106 -20.63 -4.25 -3.20
C ALA A 106 -21.90 -3.45 -2.83
N ALA A 107 -22.54 -3.79 -1.70
CA ALA A 107 -23.75 -3.11 -1.23
C ALA A 107 -23.50 -1.72 -0.64
N ASN A 108 -22.26 -1.40 -0.25
CA ASN A 108 -21.91 -0.17 0.47
C ASN A 108 -20.87 0.65 -0.29
N SER A 109 -21.10 0.90 -1.59
CA SER A 109 -20.16 1.59 -2.48
C SER A 109 -19.64 2.92 -1.91
N GLN A 110 -20.52 3.72 -1.32
CA GLN A 110 -20.19 5.03 -0.78
C GLN A 110 -19.26 4.93 0.43
N LEU A 111 -19.45 3.94 1.30
CA LEU A 111 -18.58 3.71 2.46
C LEU A 111 -17.19 3.23 2.02
N VAL A 112 -17.12 2.39 0.99
CA VAL A 112 -15.85 1.99 0.38
C VAL A 112 -15.12 3.22 -0.14
N THR A 113 -15.80 4.06 -0.92
CA THR A 113 -15.20 5.27 -1.51
C THR A 113 -14.73 6.22 -0.41
N ALA A 114 -15.52 6.45 0.64
CA ALA A 114 -15.12 7.28 1.78
C ALA A 114 -13.93 6.69 2.56
N ALA A 115 -13.91 5.37 2.78
CA ALA A 115 -12.82 4.69 3.46
C ALA A 115 -11.52 4.72 2.64
N ALA A 116 -11.61 4.55 1.32
CA ALA A 116 -10.47 4.63 0.43
C ALA A 116 -9.98 6.09 0.31
N LEU A 117 -10.86 7.08 0.28
CA LEU A 117 -10.47 8.49 0.28
C LEU A 117 -9.89 8.97 1.62
N SER A 118 -10.17 8.28 2.73
CA SER A 118 -9.62 8.66 4.05
C SER A 118 -8.28 8.00 4.35
N VAL A 119 -7.93 6.88 3.71
CA VAL A 119 -6.67 6.16 3.98
C VAL A 119 -5.43 7.01 3.64
N THR A 120 -4.36 6.80 4.41
CA THR A 120 -3.03 7.38 4.11
C THR A 120 -2.65 7.10 2.65
N PRO A 121 -2.16 8.10 1.90
CA PRO A 121 -1.78 7.89 0.51
C PRO A 121 -0.67 6.82 0.34
N LEU A 122 0.12 6.56 1.38
CA LEU A 122 1.10 5.46 1.40
C LEU A 122 0.49 4.08 1.13
N PHE A 123 -0.77 3.88 1.50
CA PHE A 123 -1.47 2.61 1.27
C PHE A 123 -1.33 2.18 -0.20
N TYR A 124 -1.45 3.13 -1.13
CA TYR A 124 -1.35 2.88 -2.57
C TYR A 124 0.09 2.68 -3.06
N GLY A 125 1.08 3.09 -2.27
CA GLY A 125 2.49 2.93 -2.59
C GLY A 125 3.06 1.58 -2.23
N PHE A 126 2.43 0.88 -1.30
CA PHE A 126 2.84 -0.46 -0.94
C PHE A 126 2.29 -1.49 -1.93
N PRO A 127 3.07 -2.55 -2.24
CA PRO A 127 2.57 -3.68 -3.01
C PRO A 127 1.28 -4.27 -2.44
N LYS A 128 0.43 -4.80 -3.33
CA LYS A 128 -0.89 -5.39 -2.98
C LYS A 128 -0.84 -6.37 -1.80
N LYS A 129 0.24 -7.17 -1.68
CA LYS A 129 0.39 -8.16 -0.60
C LYS A 129 0.46 -7.54 0.81
N TYR A 130 0.85 -6.28 0.93
CA TYR A 130 0.91 -5.56 2.20
C TYR A 130 -0.35 -4.71 2.45
N GLN A 131 -1.26 -4.61 1.49
CA GLN A 131 -2.50 -3.86 1.65
C GLN A 131 -3.56 -4.75 2.31
N ILE A 132 -4.17 -4.25 3.39
CA ILE A 132 -5.25 -4.94 4.11
C ILE A 132 -6.52 -4.11 4.00
N ILE A 133 -7.62 -4.78 3.64
CA ILE A 133 -8.97 -4.23 3.71
C ILE A 133 -9.73 -5.06 4.75
N LYS A 134 -10.15 -4.41 5.84
CA LYS A 134 -10.96 -5.02 6.90
C LYS A 134 -12.39 -4.55 6.81
N VAL A 135 -13.33 -5.49 6.92
CA VAL A 135 -14.77 -5.22 6.98
C VAL A 135 -15.28 -5.70 8.33
N GLU A 136 -15.60 -4.76 9.21
CA GLU A 136 -16.15 -5.05 10.52
C GLU A 136 -17.67 -4.89 10.49
N VAL A 137 -18.39 -5.96 10.80
CA VAL A 137 -19.85 -5.99 10.86
C VAL A 137 -20.27 -6.20 12.30
N VAL A 138 -20.70 -5.13 12.97
CA VAL A 138 -21.38 -5.21 14.26
C VAL A 138 -22.88 -5.30 13.96
N LYS A 139 -23.59 -6.24 14.60
CA LYS A 139 -25.04 -6.39 14.41
C LYS A 139 -25.72 -5.04 14.65
N GLU A 140 -26.62 -4.66 13.73
CA GLU A 140 -27.42 -3.43 13.76
C GLU A 140 -26.63 -2.12 13.53
N GLN A 141 -25.34 -2.19 13.18
CA GLN A 141 -24.54 -1.02 12.82
C GLN A 141 -24.15 -1.03 11.34
N VAL A 142 -23.91 0.17 10.82
CA VAL A 142 -23.31 0.38 9.50
C VAL A 142 -21.93 -0.31 9.47
N PRO A 143 -21.61 -1.10 8.44
CA PRO A 143 -20.33 -1.80 8.37
C PRO A 143 -19.18 -0.81 8.33
N LYS A 144 -18.13 -1.07 9.12
CA LYS A 144 -16.92 -0.26 9.12
C LYS A 144 -15.89 -0.88 8.19
N ILE A 145 -15.52 -0.14 7.15
CA ILE A 145 -14.53 -0.55 6.15
C ILE A 145 -13.25 0.22 6.43
N THR A 146 -12.14 -0.50 6.62
CA THR A 146 -10.83 0.10 6.93
C THR A 146 -9.78 -0.38 5.95
N PHE A 147 -9.06 0.55 5.34
CA PHE A 147 -7.88 0.29 4.53
C PHE A 147 -6.65 0.52 5.41
N SER A 148 -5.71 -0.41 5.42
CA SER A 148 -4.51 -0.36 6.28
C SER A 148 -3.33 -1.11 5.66
N ILE A 149 -2.14 -0.89 6.21
CA ILE A 149 -0.90 -1.53 5.75
C ILE A 149 -0.51 -2.63 6.74
N ASN A 150 -0.15 -3.80 6.23
CA ASN A 150 0.30 -4.96 7.01
C ASN A 150 1.75 -4.76 7.49
N ILE A 151 1.92 -3.98 8.56
CA ILE A 151 3.24 -3.71 9.16
C ILE A 151 3.93 -5.01 9.57
N ASP A 152 3.20 -5.99 10.11
CA ASP A 152 3.81 -7.24 10.57
C ASP A 152 4.35 -8.10 9.41
N LEU A 153 3.66 -8.11 8.26
CA LEU A 153 4.17 -8.78 7.05
C LEU A 153 5.36 -8.03 6.44
N ILE A 154 5.33 -6.69 6.43
CA ILE A 154 6.49 -5.88 6.01
C ILE A 154 7.70 -6.20 6.89
N LEU A 155 7.53 -6.24 8.21
CA LEU A 155 8.60 -6.58 9.16
C LEU A 155 9.19 -7.97 8.94
N LYS A 156 8.35 -8.93 8.51
CA LYS A 156 8.80 -10.29 8.20
C LYS A 156 9.62 -10.33 6.91
N ASP A 157 9.22 -9.56 5.90
CA ASP A 157 9.88 -9.52 4.60
C ASP A 157 11.09 -8.58 4.59
N LEU A 158 11.19 -7.64 5.54
CA LEU A 158 12.34 -6.76 5.72
C LEU A 158 13.57 -7.56 6.18
N ASN A 159 14.66 -7.49 5.40
CA ASN A 159 15.94 -8.07 5.79
C ASN A 159 16.68 -7.20 6.82
N LEU A 160 16.21 -7.22 8.07
CA LEU A 160 16.77 -6.47 9.18
C LEU A 160 18.13 -7.01 9.66
N GLN A 161 18.42 -8.28 9.42
CA GLN A 161 19.66 -8.90 9.88
C GLN A 161 20.88 -8.27 9.19
N SER A 162 20.73 -7.87 7.93
CA SER A 162 21.78 -7.23 7.14
C SER A 162 22.07 -5.77 7.50
N ILE A 163 21.19 -5.12 8.27
CA ILE A 163 21.35 -3.70 8.62
C ILE A 163 22.37 -3.61 9.75
N ASP A 164 23.47 -2.92 9.49
CA ASP A 164 24.44 -2.53 10.52
C ASP A 164 23.79 -1.44 11.40
N TRP A 165 23.50 -1.77 12.66
CA TRP A 165 22.75 -0.89 13.55
C TRP A 165 23.46 -0.82 14.90
N PRO A 166 24.32 0.19 15.11
CA PRO A 166 25.13 0.28 16.31
C PRO A 166 24.30 0.69 17.53
N THR A 167 24.75 0.27 18.70
CA THR A 167 24.20 0.64 20.02
C THR A 167 24.83 1.91 20.59
N THR A 168 25.74 2.57 19.86
CA THR A 168 26.56 3.70 20.32
C THR A 168 25.76 4.78 21.07
N HIS A 169 24.60 5.14 20.54
CA HIS A 169 23.75 6.21 21.09
C HIS A 169 22.55 5.68 21.89
N LEU A 170 22.44 4.36 22.08
CA LEU A 170 21.31 3.75 22.78
C LEU A 170 21.22 4.23 24.24
N TYR A 171 22.36 4.49 24.88
CA TYR A 171 22.45 4.88 26.29
C TYR A 171 22.70 6.38 26.48
N ASP A 172 22.62 7.18 25.42
CA ASP A 172 22.65 8.63 25.52
C ASP A 172 21.43 9.14 26.31
N ASP A 173 21.55 10.37 26.81
CA ASP A 173 20.44 11.08 27.45
C ASP A 173 19.45 11.56 26.37
N LEU A 174 18.59 10.64 25.97
CA LEU A 174 17.62 10.85 24.90
C LEU A 174 16.42 11.66 25.42
N ASP A 175 16.00 12.66 24.65
CA ASP A 175 14.81 13.43 24.95
C ASP A 175 13.56 12.69 24.47
N PHE A 176 12.64 12.45 25.40
CA PHE A 176 11.34 11.80 25.18
C PHE A 176 10.17 12.71 25.55
N THR A 177 10.39 14.02 25.65
CA THR A 177 9.36 14.98 26.04
C THR A 177 8.18 14.90 25.07
N GLY A 178 7.00 14.52 25.57
CA GLY A 178 5.79 14.34 24.76
C GLY A 178 5.65 12.96 24.10
N HIS A 179 6.62 12.06 24.26
CA HIS A 179 6.69 10.74 23.60
C HIS A 179 6.96 9.59 24.59
N PRO A 180 6.06 9.33 25.56
CA PRO A 180 6.24 8.25 26.54
C PRO A 180 6.36 6.86 25.90
N GLU A 181 5.77 6.65 24.73
CA GLU A 181 5.87 5.44 23.92
C GLU A 181 7.31 5.17 23.43
N GLU A 182 8.04 6.22 23.03
CA GLU A 182 9.43 6.13 22.59
C GLU A 182 10.34 5.80 23.77
N LYS A 183 10.07 6.41 24.94
CA LYS A 183 10.79 6.08 26.18
C LYS A 183 10.63 4.60 26.55
N ALA A 184 9.39 4.10 26.53
CA ALA A 184 9.10 2.71 26.85
C ALA A 184 9.77 1.74 25.86
N LEU A 185 9.80 2.09 24.57
CA LEU A 185 10.50 1.33 23.54
C LEU A 185 12.01 1.26 23.81
N ILE A 186 12.66 2.40 24.06
CA ILE A 186 14.09 2.44 24.32
C ILE A 186 14.45 1.73 25.63
N ASP A 187 13.67 1.91 26.69
CA ASP A 187 13.89 1.18 27.95
C ASP A 187 13.76 -0.34 27.78
N LYS A 188 12.86 -0.79 26.89
CA LYS A 188 12.77 -2.21 26.52
C LYS A 188 14.03 -2.67 25.76
N ILE A 189 14.50 -1.89 24.78
CA ILE A 189 15.70 -2.22 24.02
C ILE A 189 16.94 -2.23 24.92
N ARG A 190 17.08 -1.26 25.83
CA ARG A 190 18.16 -1.19 26.83
C ARG A 190 18.20 -2.37 27.80
N LYS A 191 17.09 -3.09 27.98
CA LYS A 191 17.03 -4.32 28.77
C LYS A 191 17.43 -5.56 27.96
N ILE A 192 17.16 -5.54 26.66
CA ILE A 192 17.58 -6.61 25.72
C ILE A 192 19.08 -6.48 25.46
N GLU A 193 19.52 -5.28 25.16
CA GLU A 193 20.91 -4.96 24.89
C GLU A 193 21.66 -4.76 26.21
N GLY A 194 22.86 -5.33 26.32
CA GLY A 194 23.81 -4.97 27.36
C GLY A 194 24.60 -3.71 26.96
N LYS A 195 25.11 -2.96 27.95
CA LYS A 195 25.93 -1.76 27.71
C LYS A 195 27.18 -2.03 26.86
N ASP A 196 27.70 -3.25 26.92
CA ASP A 196 28.89 -3.66 26.16
C ASP A 196 28.58 -4.17 24.75
N SER A 197 27.30 -4.30 24.40
CA SER A 197 26.89 -4.65 23.05
C SER A 197 27.33 -3.55 22.10
N LYS A 198 27.93 -3.90 20.96
CA LYS A 198 28.33 -2.95 19.91
C LYS A 198 27.26 -2.80 18.82
N GLN A 199 26.33 -3.74 18.76
CA GLN A 199 25.40 -3.92 17.65
C GLN A 199 24.05 -4.40 18.17
N MET A 200 22.98 -3.81 17.67
CA MET A 200 21.64 -4.22 18.08
C MET A 200 21.35 -5.65 17.65
N SER A 201 20.76 -6.42 18.55
CA SER A 201 20.22 -7.74 18.24
C SER A 201 19.09 -7.65 17.21
N LEU A 202 18.77 -8.79 16.56
CA LEU A 202 17.65 -8.87 15.62
C LEU A 202 16.32 -8.51 16.31
N GLU A 203 16.16 -8.83 17.59
CA GLU A 203 14.95 -8.51 18.34
C GLU A 203 14.79 -6.99 18.52
N SER A 204 15.86 -6.30 18.92
CA SER A 204 15.88 -4.84 19.04
C SER A 204 15.65 -4.16 17.69
N LYS A 205 16.28 -4.65 16.62
CA LYS A 205 16.06 -4.16 15.25
C LYS A 205 14.61 -4.31 14.82
N LYS A 206 13.93 -5.42 15.15
CA LYS A 206 12.50 -5.60 14.87
C LYS A 206 11.63 -4.60 15.61
N LEU A 207 11.93 -4.31 16.88
CA LEU A 207 11.20 -3.32 17.67
C LEU A 207 11.33 -1.91 17.08
N LEU A 208 12.55 -1.51 16.71
CA LEU A 208 12.80 -0.22 16.06
C LEU A 208 12.16 -0.16 14.68
N ALA A 209 12.36 -1.16 13.83
CA ALA A 209 11.72 -1.19 12.52
C ALA A 209 10.18 -1.13 12.62
N LYS A 210 9.58 -1.78 13.64
CA LYS A 210 8.14 -1.70 13.87
C LYS A 210 7.71 -0.29 14.23
N HIS A 211 8.43 0.36 15.13
CA HIS A 211 8.18 1.74 15.50
C HIS A 211 8.33 2.68 14.29
N PHE A 212 9.42 2.55 13.53
CA PHE A 212 9.64 3.29 12.29
C PHE A 212 8.45 3.15 11.33
N LEU A 213 8.01 1.92 11.06
CA LEU A 213 6.89 1.66 10.15
C LEU A 213 5.55 2.17 10.68
N GLN A 214 5.31 2.10 11.99
CA GLN A 214 4.10 2.64 12.59
C GLN A 214 4.03 4.15 12.40
N TYR A 215 5.14 4.86 12.64
CA TYR A 215 5.18 6.30 12.43
C TYR A 215 5.12 6.64 10.94
N PHE A 216 5.87 5.92 10.11
CA PHE A 216 5.87 6.09 8.67
C PHE A 216 4.47 5.93 8.07
N CYS A 217 3.75 4.88 8.45
CA CYS A 217 2.43 4.56 7.91
C CYS A 217 1.30 5.41 8.52
N CYS A 218 1.41 5.85 9.79
CA CYS A 218 0.29 6.47 10.52
C CYS A 218 0.41 7.99 10.73
N ASN A 219 1.62 8.58 10.73
CA ASN A 219 1.86 9.96 11.16
C ASN A 219 2.23 10.93 10.04
N LEU A 220 1.79 10.68 8.80
CA LEU A 220 2.02 11.64 7.71
C LEU A 220 1.09 12.85 7.84
N PRO A 221 1.59 14.06 7.51
CA PRO A 221 0.75 15.25 7.48
C PRO A 221 -0.39 15.07 6.49
N ASP A 222 -1.49 15.76 6.79
CA ASP A 222 -2.57 15.94 5.85
C ASP A 222 -2.00 16.42 4.50
N PRO A 223 -2.17 15.65 3.41
CA PRO A 223 -1.69 16.00 2.07
C PRO A 223 -2.40 17.22 1.45
N THR A 224 -3.27 17.91 2.20
CA THR A 224 -3.75 19.28 1.89
C THR A 224 -2.74 20.36 2.29
N ILE A 225 -1.79 20.04 3.17
CA ILE A 225 -0.71 20.94 3.57
C ILE A 225 0.40 20.76 2.53
N LYS A 226 0.70 21.84 1.77
CA LYS A 226 1.79 21.93 0.77
C LYS A 226 3.20 21.79 1.38
N SER A 227 3.41 20.77 2.17
CA SER A 227 4.71 20.40 2.67
C SER A 227 4.89 18.95 2.27
N ALA A 228 5.89 18.69 1.41
CA ALA A 228 6.48 17.37 1.25
C ALA A 228 6.42 16.66 2.60
N PRO A 229 5.87 15.44 2.69
CA PRO A 229 5.79 14.74 3.94
C PRO A 229 7.17 14.59 4.54
N LEU A 230 7.45 15.55 5.42
CA LEU A 230 8.51 15.44 6.37
C LEU A 230 8.13 14.17 7.11
N LEU A 231 9.06 13.21 7.14
CA LEU A 231 9.16 12.41 8.34
C LEU A 231 9.24 13.47 9.45
N PHE A 232 8.11 13.76 10.09
CA PHE A 232 8.09 14.59 11.27
C PHE A 232 9.15 13.96 12.16
N TYR A 233 10.07 14.79 12.66
CA TYR A 233 11.32 14.40 13.34
C TYR A 233 12.55 14.17 12.47
N THR A 234 12.56 14.79 11.30
CA THR A 234 13.78 15.50 10.93
C THR A 234 14.00 16.64 11.91
N TYR A 235 14.92 16.39 12.83
CA TYR A 235 15.36 17.34 13.83
C TYR A 235 15.40 18.78 13.28
N ASN A 236 14.44 19.60 13.73
CA ASN A 236 14.47 21.03 13.51
C ASN A 236 15.17 21.64 14.71
N LYS A 237 16.49 21.81 14.61
CA LYS A 237 17.34 22.46 15.61
C LYS A 237 16.74 23.77 16.13
N ASP A 238 16.10 24.55 15.25
CA ASP A 238 15.53 25.86 15.58
C ASP A 238 14.25 25.76 16.42
N LYS A 239 13.52 24.63 16.35
CA LYS A 239 12.26 24.40 17.09
C LYS A 239 12.45 23.52 18.32
N TYR A 240 13.44 22.64 18.30
CA TYR A 240 13.66 21.59 19.29
C TYR A 240 15.12 21.58 19.81
N GLY A 241 15.82 22.71 19.86
CA GLY A 241 17.15 22.83 20.50
C GLY A 241 18.16 21.76 20.10
N ASP A 242 19.13 21.42 20.95
CA ASP A 242 20.08 20.30 20.78
C ASP A 242 19.50 18.95 21.28
N TYR A 243 18.18 18.72 21.20
CA TYR A 243 17.57 17.53 21.78
C TYR A 243 17.94 16.24 21.03
N LYS A 244 18.53 15.30 21.78
CA LYS A 244 18.92 13.96 21.36
C LYS A 244 17.71 13.03 21.26
N THR A 245 16.89 13.16 20.21
CA THR A 245 15.71 12.28 20.04
C THR A 245 16.11 10.90 19.49
N ILE A 246 15.22 9.91 19.57
CA ILE A 246 15.47 8.60 18.95
C ILE A 246 15.65 8.71 17.43
N TRP A 247 14.96 9.65 16.79
CA TRP A 247 15.04 9.86 15.34
C TRP A 247 16.42 10.33 14.93
N HIS A 248 16.94 11.33 15.65
CA HIS A 248 18.30 11.78 15.46
C HIS A 248 19.30 10.68 15.84
N GLU A 249 19.29 10.21 17.09
CA GLU A 249 20.35 9.40 17.69
C GLU A 249 20.35 7.92 17.27
N ILE A 250 19.19 7.34 16.97
CA ILE A 250 19.07 5.90 16.71
C ILE A 250 18.90 5.62 15.22
N TYR A 251 18.11 6.42 14.50
CA TYR A 251 17.83 6.16 13.08
C TYR A 251 18.79 6.89 12.13
N PHE A 252 19.18 8.12 12.45
CA PHE A 252 19.74 9.05 11.45
C PHE A 252 21.09 9.71 11.80
N VAL A 253 21.77 9.30 12.89
CA VAL A 253 23.06 9.91 13.26
C VAL A 253 24.06 9.84 12.12
N GLN A 254 24.59 11.01 11.77
CA GLN A 254 25.66 11.15 10.79
C GLN A 254 26.96 10.57 11.33
N THR A 255 27.39 9.43 10.79
CA THR A 255 28.75 8.90 10.97
C THR A 255 29.79 9.64 10.11
N GLY A 256 29.61 10.95 9.88
CA GLY A 256 30.58 11.79 9.15
C GLY A 256 30.69 11.50 7.64
N SER A 257 29.80 10.68 7.06
CA SER A 257 29.76 10.36 5.63
C SER A 257 28.44 10.81 5.03
N ILE A 258 28.53 11.49 3.89
CA ILE A 258 27.44 11.87 2.99
C ILE A 258 26.54 10.63 2.79
N PHE A 259 25.25 10.83 3.10
CA PHE A 259 24.01 10.08 2.84
C PHE A 259 24.09 8.59 2.41
N HIS A 260 23.19 7.76 2.96
CA HIS A 260 22.86 6.36 2.59
C HIS A 260 23.39 5.19 3.46
N LYS A 261 24.14 5.42 4.54
CA LYS A 261 24.58 4.33 5.44
C LYS A 261 24.02 4.38 6.87
N VAL A 262 23.00 5.20 7.11
CA VAL A 262 22.33 5.27 8.41
C VAL A 262 21.16 4.30 8.46
N SER A 263 20.88 3.73 9.63
CA SER A 263 19.90 2.66 9.80
C SER A 263 18.50 3.01 9.28
N GLY A 264 18.04 4.25 9.49
CA GLY A 264 16.76 4.73 8.99
C GLY A 264 16.70 4.82 7.46
N ALA A 265 17.80 5.24 6.81
CA ALA A 265 17.89 5.26 5.36
C ALA A 265 17.94 3.83 4.79
N LEU A 266 18.72 2.94 5.41
CA LEU A 266 18.77 1.53 5.01
C LEU A 266 17.40 0.85 5.17
N LEU A 267 16.65 1.15 6.23
CA LEU A 267 15.27 0.67 6.37
C LEU A 267 14.40 1.13 5.22
N TYR A 268 14.49 2.41 4.85
CA TYR A 268 13.74 2.95 3.71
C TYR A 268 14.16 2.31 2.39
N ASP A 269 15.46 2.13 2.14
CA ASP A 269 15.96 1.45 0.95
C ASP A 269 15.42 0.01 0.87
N ARG A 270 15.33 -0.70 2.00
CA ARG A 270 14.67 -2.01 2.03
C ARG A 270 13.19 -1.95 1.71
N LEU A 271 12.47 -0.88 2.07
CA LEU A 271 11.07 -0.72 1.65
C LEU A 271 10.97 -0.54 0.13
N LEU A 272 11.88 0.23 -0.48
CA LEU A 272 11.96 0.36 -1.93
C LEU A 272 12.23 -0.99 -2.60
N GLU A 273 13.14 -1.80 -2.05
CA GLU A 273 13.42 -3.17 -2.54
C GLU A 273 12.20 -4.09 -2.43
N LEU A 274 11.36 -3.89 -1.43
CA LEU A 274 10.08 -4.60 -1.30
C LEU A 274 9.02 -4.12 -2.29
N GLY A 275 9.30 -3.09 -3.09
CA GLY A 275 8.43 -2.56 -4.13
C GLY A 275 7.58 -1.36 -3.68
N PHE A 276 7.95 -0.70 -2.58
CA PHE A 276 7.34 0.56 -2.20
C PHE A 276 7.69 1.63 -3.26
N ALA A 277 6.67 2.31 -3.78
CA ALA A 277 6.80 3.14 -4.98
C ALA A 277 6.49 4.64 -4.76
N LEU A 278 6.33 5.09 -3.50
CA LEU A 278 5.93 6.47 -3.22
C LEU A 278 7.01 7.33 -2.57
N GLY A 279 7.39 8.34 -3.33
CA GLY A 279 8.34 9.36 -2.91
C GLY A 279 9.77 8.86 -2.86
N ARG A 280 10.67 9.80 -2.62
CA ARG A 280 12.10 9.51 -2.40
C ARG A 280 12.51 10.12 -1.08
N LEU A 281 13.32 9.38 -0.32
CA LEU A 281 14.00 9.94 0.84
C LEU A 281 15.05 10.93 0.34
N THR A 282 14.76 12.22 0.44
CA THR A 282 15.71 13.29 0.13
C THR A 282 16.31 13.80 1.42
N SER A 283 17.57 14.21 1.36
CA SER A 283 18.12 15.05 2.40
C SER A 283 18.16 16.49 1.92
N MET A 284 17.47 17.37 2.63
CA MET A 284 17.69 18.81 2.46
C MET A 284 18.92 19.23 3.26
N GLY A 285 19.92 19.74 2.54
CA GLY A 285 21.14 20.28 3.12
C GLY A 285 21.36 21.73 2.73
N ALA A 286 21.23 22.63 3.70
CA ALA A 286 22.05 23.83 3.80
C ALA A 286 22.10 24.25 5.28
N VAL A 287 23.24 24.00 5.92
CA VAL A 287 23.67 24.57 7.20
C VAL A 287 22.74 24.24 8.40
N LEU A 288 23.22 23.42 9.34
CA LEU A 288 22.70 23.17 10.71
C LEU A 288 21.61 22.11 10.98
N GLY A 289 21.19 21.30 10.01
CA GLY A 289 20.42 20.08 10.35
C GLY A 289 20.02 19.27 9.13
N THR A 290 20.48 18.03 9.02
CA THR A 290 20.00 17.13 7.96
C THR A 290 18.56 16.77 8.21
N ARG A 291 17.69 17.25 7.32
CA ARG A 291 16.30 16.81 7.27
C ARG A 291 16.13 15.75 6.17
N PHE A 292 15.76 14.55 6.57
CA PHE A 292 15.19 13.48 5.75
C PHE A 292 13.71 13.70 5.44
N THR A 293 13.40 14.22 4.27
CA THR A 293 12.02 14.38 3.79
C THR A 293 11.69 13.27 2.82
N ILE A 294 10.42 12.87 2.77
CA ILE A 294 9.94 12.07 1.65
C ILE A 294 9.29 13.07 0.70
N GLU A 295 10.00 13.37 -0.37
CA GLU A 295 9.45 14.20 -1.44
C GLU A 295 8.52 13.36 -2.29
N TRP A 296 7.32 13.88 -2.50
CA TRP A 296 6.33 13.29 -3.38
C TRP A 296 6.45 14.02 -4.70
N ASP A 297 6.36 13.30 -5.82
CA ASP A 297 6.44 13.92 -7.15
C ASP A 297 5.23 14.84 -7.44
N ASN A 298 4.21 14.89 -6.56
CA ASN A 298 3.01 15.71 -6.71
C ASN A 298 2.71 16.54 -5.45
N ASP A 299 2.25 17.78 -5.65
CA ASP A 299 2.16 18.82 -4.62
C ASP A 299 0.91 18.72 -3.70
N THR A 300 -0.09 17.90 -4.07
CA THR A 300 -1.32 17.72 -3.28
C THR A 300 -1.82 16.26 -3.25
N ARG A 301 -2.64 15.91 -2.23
CA ARG A 301 -3.34 14.59 -2.18
C ARG A 301 -4.09 14.30 -3.46
N VAL A 302 -4.79 15.31 -3.98
CA VAL A 302 -5.66 15.15 -5.14
C VAL A 302 -4.82 14.90 -6.37
N GLU A 303 -3.77 15.68 -6.59
CA GLU A 303 -2.82 15.44 -7.68
C GLU A 303 -2.13 14.09 -7.54
N PHE A 304 -1.79 13.67 -6.32
CA PHE A 304 -1.25 12.35 -6.07
C PHE A 304 -2.25 11.24 -6.42
N LEU A 305 -3.47 11.31 -5.89
CA LEU A 305 -4.53 10.36 -6.21
C LEU A 305 -4.86 10.40 -7.71
N GLN A 306 -4.70 11.54 -8.39
CA GLN A 306 -4.81 11.63 -9.85
C GLN A 306 -3.58 11.05 -10.57
N SER A 307 -2.37 11.13 -10.01
CA SER A 307 -1.12 10.62 -10.60
C SER A 307 -1.00 9.11 -10.49
N ILE A 308 -1.47 8.55 -9.38
CA ILE A 308 -1.72 7.10 -9.24
C ILE A 308 -3.10 6.74 -9.77
N ASP A 309 -3.71 7.67 -10.51
CA ASP A 309 -4.85 7.44 -11.35
C ASP A 309 -6.16 7.12 -10.58
N PHE A 310 -6.13 7.04 -9.26
CA PHE A 310 -7.22 6.79 -8.32
C PHE A 310 -8.44 7.72 -8.46
N LEU A 311 -8.25 9.01 -8.77
CA LEU A 311 -9.34 9.94 -9.09
C LEU A 311 -9.40 10.24 -10.59
N PRO A 312 -10.59 10.39 -11.19
CA PRO A 312 -10.70 10.94 -12.54
C PRO A 312 -10.07 12.34 -12.60
N LYS A 313 -9.42 12.65 -13.73
CA LYS A 313 -8.88 13.98 -14.02
C LYS A 313 -10.01 14.98 -14.26
#